data_AF-A0A7X9R0A9-F1
#
_entry.id   AF-A0A7X9R0A9-F1
#
_cell.length_a   1.000
_cell.length_b   1.000
_cell.length_c   1.000
_cell.angle_alpha   90.00
_cell.angle_beta   90.00
_cell.angle_gamma   90.00
#
_symmetry.space_group_name_H-M   'P 1'
#
loop_
_entity.id
_entity.type
_entity.pdbx_description
1 polymer ?
#
loop_
_entity_poly.entity_id
_entity_poly.type
_entity_poly.pdbx_seq_one_letter_code
_entity_poly.pdbx_strand_id
1 'polypeptide(L)'
;MTENNTPVLTREQARFLLDLELDTYAKKARAIAKAARELTFSDQWDEDNFHDAIRQGYWDVQTDYYFINILAPLGRVGFILKTEFSHPTTAKPVYDVTDDFTKATRFSMEELEDLNSSDTLFPYNQAEFLVSEYSAVMKYGDITEWLKQTDEEVAEVSPEVTEVEIVGFPQAEPEETVEEVAETLDTDQENVPEKQLEEKPTNVKHGKAQISLKIK
;
A
#
# COMPACT_ATOMS: atom_id res chain seq x y z
N MET A 1 -4.32 -20.22 27.12
CA MET A 1 -4.23 -18.77 26.92
C MET A 1 -4.56 -18.55 25.46
N THR A 2 -5.78 -18.12 25.16
CA THR A 2 -6.15 -17.76 23.78
C THR A 2 -5.57 -16.38 23.56
N GLU A 3 -4.48 -16.31 22.78
CA GLU A 3 -4.11 -15.05 22.15
C GLU A 3 -5.38 -14.53 21.46
N ASN A 4 -5.74 -13.27 21.72
CA ASN A 4 -6.82 -12.62 21.00
C ASN A 4 -6.33 -12.41 19.56
N ASN A 5 -6.34 -13.47 18.75
CA ASN A 5 -6.19 -13.35 17.32
C ASN A 5 -7.45 -12.66 16.82
N THR A 6 -7.28 -11.50 16.22
CA THR A 6 -8.32 -10.82 15.47
C THR A 6 -8.85 -11.80 14.41
N PRO A 7 -10.15 -12.09 14.38
CA PRO A 7 -10.74 -12.92 13.36
C PRO A 7 -10.49 -12.32 11.98
N VAL A 8 -10.18 -13.17 11.01
CA VAL A 8 -9.86 -12.74 9.63
C VAL A 8 -10.94 -13.23 8.69
N LEU A 9 -11.63 -12.32 8.00
CA LEU A 9 -12.73 -12.64 7.12
C LEU A 9 -12.35 -12.49 5.65
N THR A 10 -13.07 -13.19 4.77
CA THR A 10 -13.06 -12.86 3.35
C THR A 10 -13.83 -11.55 3.10
N ARG A 11 -13.59 -10.90 1.95
CA ARG A 11 -14.32 -9.70 1.54
C ARG A 11 -15.83 -9.95 1.47
N GLU A 12 -16.24 -11.12 0.97
CA GLU A 12 -17.65 -11.52 0.89
C GLU A 12 -18.30 -11.62 2.27
N GLN A 13 -17.63 -12.29 3.21
CA GLN A 13 -18.08 -12.41 4.60
C GLN A 13 -18.19 -11.03 5.27
N ALA A 14 -17.19 -10.17 5.09
CA ALA A 14 -17.21 -8.81 5.65
C ALA A 14 -18.32 -7.95 5.03
N ARG A 15 -18.56 -8.07 3.72
CA ARG A 15 -19.68 -7.42 3.01
C ARG A 15 -21.02 -7.89 3.55
N PHE A 16 -21.18 -9.18 3.83
CA PHE A 16 -22.40 -9.74 4.42
C PHE A 16 -22.71 -9.12 5.80
N LEU A 17 -21.67 -8.82 6.59
CA LEU A 17 -21.82 -8.21 7.92
C LEU A 17 -22.09 -6.70 7.88
N LEU A 18 -21.84 -6.01 6.76
CA LEU A 18 -21.92 -4.55 6.64
C LEU A 18 -23.30 -3.98 7.04
N ASP A 19 -24.38 -4.65 6.63
CA ASP A 19 -25.76 -4.21 6.86
C ASP A 19 -26.39 -4.83 8.13
N LEU A 20 -25.61 -5.57 8.93
CA LEU A 20 -26.09 -6.30 10.09
C LEU A 20 -25.71 -5.61 11.40
N GLU A 21 -26.70 -5.37 12.25
CA GLU A 21 -26.45 -4.87 13.61
C GLU A 21 -26.00 -6.01 14.52
N LEU A 22 -24.81 -5.90 15.11
CA LEU A 22 -24.20 -6.93 15.98
C LEU A 22 -24.10 -6.48 17.45
N ASP A 23 -24.90 -5.50 17.88
CA ASP A 23 -24.87 -4.92 19.24
C ASP A 23 -25.47 -5.84 20.33
N THR A 24 -26.29 -6.83 19.96
CA THR A 24 -26.94 -7.75 20.93
C THR A 24 -26.73 -9.21 20.56
N TYR A 25 -26.74 -10.09 21.58
CA TYR A 25 -26.66 -11.54 21.38
C TYR A 25 -27.76 -12.09 20.45
N ALA A 26 -28.98 -11.56 20.54
CA ALA A 26 -30.09 -11.98 19.68
C ALA A 26 -29.84 -11.64 18.21
N LYS A 27 -29.29 -10.45 17.92
CA LYS A 27 -28.97 -10.06 16.55
C LYS A 27 -27.73 -10.80 16.02
N LYS A 28 -26.70 -11.02 16.85
CA LYS A 28 -25.56 -11.89 16.53
C LYS A 28 -26.00 -13.31 16.15
N ALA A 29 -26.89 -13.92 16.94
CA ALA A 29 -27.42 -15.24 16.64
C ALA A 29 -28.23 -15.26 15.33
N ARG A 30 -28.98 -14.19 15.02
CA ARG A 30 -29.67 -14.06 13.73
C ARG A 30 -28.71 -13.91 12.57
N ALA A 31 -27.61 -13.17 12.73
CA ALA A 31 -26.57 -13.02 11.72
C ALA A 31 -25.95 -14.38 11.38
N ILE A 32 -25.59 -15.18 12.40
CA ILE A 32 -25.09 -16.55 12.24
C ILE A 32 -26.11 -17.43 11.50
N ALA A 33 -27.38 -17.43 11.95
CA ALA A 33 -28.42 -18.23 11.31
C ALA A 33 -28.77 -17.78 9.88
N LYS A 34 -28.48 -16.53 9.53
CA LYS A 34 -28.63 -15.99 8.17
C LYS A 34 -27.42 -16.40 7.31
N ALA A 35 -26.20 -16.28 7.86
CA ALA A 35 -24.97 -16.68 7.20
C ALA A 35 -24.99 -18.16 6.81
N ALA A 36 -25.44 -19.06 7.69
CA ALA A 36 -25.58 -20.49 7.39
C ALA A 36 -26.53 -20.83 6.21
N ARG A 37 -27.31 -19.85 5.72
CA ARG A 37 -28.20 -19.99 4.56
C ARG A 37 -27.70 -19.26 3.31
N GLU A 38 -26.89 -18.23 3.48
CA GLU A 38 -26.51 -17.29 2.42
C GLU A 38 -25.02 -17.34 2.08
N LEU A 39 -24.17 -17.78 2.99
CA LEU A 39 -22.73 -17.92 2.80
C LEU A 39 -22.34 -19.39 2.67
N THR A 40 -21.25 -19.62 1.93
CA THR A 40 -20.57 -20.90 1.85
C THR A 40 -19.22 -20.76 2.52
N PHE A 41 -18.95 -21.58 3.54
CA PHE A 41 -17.65 -21.62 4.21
C PHE A 41 -16.76 -22.66 3.54
N SER A 42 -15.46 -22.35 3.44
CA SER A 42 -14.49 -23.26 2.81
C SER A 42 -14.23 -24.50 3.68
N ASP A 43 -14.12 -24.30 4.99
CA ASP A 43 -13.93 -25.34 6.00
C ASP A 43 -14.45 -24.91 7.38
N GLN A 44 -14.28 -25.78 8.38
CA GLN A 44 -14.72 -25.51 9.75
C GLN A 44 -13.97 -24.35 10.40
N TRP A 45 -12.70 -24.14 10.04
CA TRP A 45 -11.91 -23.07 10.60
C TRP A 45 -12.41 -21.71 10.09
N ASP A 46 -12.73 -21.61 8.80
CA ASP A 46 -13.35 -20.42 8.20
C ASP A 46 -14.70 -20.08 8.85
N GLU A 47 -15.56 -21.10 9.05
CA GLU A 47 -16.83 -20.93 9.76
C GLU A 47 -16.65 -20.47 11.22
N ASP A 48 -15.75 -21.11 11.96
CA ASP A 48 -15.46 -20.76 13.35
C ASP A 48 -14.89 -19.34 13.47
N ASN A 49 -14.02 -18.96 12.54
CA ASN A 49 -13.43 -17.63 12.45
C ASN A 49 -14.51 -16.56 12.18
N PHE A 50 -15.44 -16.84 11.26
CA PHE A 50 -16.61 -15.98 11.02
C PHE A 50 -17.52 -15.84 12.25
N HIS A 51 -17.79 -16.95 12.95
CA HIS A 51 -18.55 -16.91 14.20
C HIS A 51 -17.87 -16.09 15.30
N ASP A 52 -16.54 -16.19 15.37
CA ASP A 52 -15.73 -15.42 16.31
C ASP A 52 -15.74 -13.93 15.97
N ALA A 53 -15.67 -13.54 14.70
CA ALA A 53 -15.84 -12.16 14.24
C ALA A 53 -17.17 -11.56 14.71
N ILE A 54 -18.28 -12.29 14.53
CA ILE A 54 -19.60 -11.86 15.01
C ILE A 54 -19.63 -11.72 16.55
N ARG A 55 -19.04 -12.69 17.26
CA ARG A 55 -19.03 -12.69 18.72
C ARG A 55 -18.21 -11.54 19.28
N GLN A 56 -17.05 -11.26 18.68
CA GLN A 56 -16.13 -10.20 19.10
C GLN A 56 -16.61 -8.82 18.64
N GLY A 57 -17.27 -8.74 17.48
CA GLY A 57 -17.73 -7.48 16.87
C GLY A 57 -16.60 -6.67 16.23
N TYR A 58 -15.42 -7.28 16.04
CA TYR A 58 -14.30 -6.73 15.30
C TYR A 58 -13.59 -7.87 14.55
N TRP A 59 -13.02 -7.55 13.39
CA TRP A 59 -12.33 -8.47 12.50
C TRP A 59 -11.37 -7.71 11.59
N ASP A 60 -10.47 -8.44 10.96
CA ASP A 60 -9.68 -8.00 9.81
C ASP A 60 -10.28 -8.63 8.54
N VAL A 61 -9.94 -8.08 7.37
CA VAL A 61 -10.33 -8.67 6.08
C VAL A 61 -9.07 -9.10 5.37
N GLN A 62 -8.98 -10.38 5.03
CA GLN A 62 -7.87 -10.89 4.26
C GLN A 62 -7.92 -10.30 2.86
N THR A 63 -6.85 -9.57 2.53
CA THR A 63 -6.55 -9.06 1.20
C THR A 63 -5.15 -9.54 0.86
N ASP A 64 -4.96 -10.13 -0.33
CA ASP A 64 -3.62 -10.56 -0.78
C ASP A 64 -2.76 -9.39 -1.30
N TYR A 65 -3.10 -8.17 -0.86
CA TYR A 65 -2.59 -6.92 -1.38
C TYR A 65 -2.22 -5.93 -0.28
N TYR A 66 -1.18 -5.17 -0.58
CA TYR A 66 -0.54 -4.24 0.32
C TYR A 66 -0.21 -2.93 -0.39
N PHE A 67 -0.09 -1.89 0.40
CA PHE A 67 0.40 -0.59 -0.02
C PHE A 67 1.69 -0.27 0.74
N ILE A 68 2.63 0.38 0.05
CA ILE A 68 3.87 0.84 0.66
C ILE A 68 3.68 2.28 1.16
N ASN A 69 3.69 2.48 2.47
CA ASN A 69 3.62 3.77 3.13
C ASN A 69 5.02 4.28 3.45
N ILE A 70 5.52 5.23 2.67
CA ILE A 70 6.90 5.72 2.79
C ILE A 70 7.12 6.74 3.91
N LEU A 71 6.04 7.22 4.54
CA LEU A 71 6.13 8.21 5.63
C LEU A 71 5.85 7.57 7.01
N ALA A 72 5.72 6.25 7.07
CA ALA A 72 5.81 5.50 8.32
C ALA A 72 7.26 5.60 8.88
N PRO A 73 7.46 5.73 10.20
CA PRO A 73 6.46 5.83 11.28
C PRO A 73 6.04 7.26 11.62
N LEU A 74 6.44 8.27 10.83
CA LEU A 74 6.24 9.71 11.12
C LEU A 74 4.77 10.16 11.04
N GLY A 75 3.84 9.27 10.71
CA GLY A 75 2.39 9.51 10.78
C GLY A 75 1.86 10.47 9.71
N ARG A 76 2.62 10.73 8.64
CA ARG A 76 2.17 11.50 7.47
C ARG A 76 1.62 10.54 6.41
N VAL A 77 0.72 11.02 5.55
CA VAL A 77 0.10 10.24 4.48
C VAL A 77 1.01 10.31 3.24
N GLY A 78 1.56 9.17 2.83
CA GLY A 78 2.39 9.09 1.64
C GLY A 78 2.51 7.63 1.19
N PHE A 79 2.04 7.34 0.00
CA PHE A 79 2.03 6.02 -0.61
C PHE A 79 2.82 6.02 -1.91
N ILE A 80 3.35 4.85 -2.27
CA ILE A 80 3.95 4.63 -3.57
C ILE A 80 2.87 4.62 -4.66
N LEU A 81 3.12 5.36 -5.74
CA LEU A 81 2.34 5.38 -6.97
C LEU A 81 3.27 5.01 -8.15
N LYS A 82 2.96 3.94 -8.86
CA LYS A 82 3.58 3.56 -10.13
C LYS A 82 3.09 4.52 -11.20
N THR A 83 4.03 5.24 -11.82
CA THR A 83 3.72 6.15 -12.91
C THR A 83 3.51 5.39 -14.22
N GLU A 84 2.90 6.04 -15.20
CA GLU A 84 2.77 5.53 -16.58
C GLU A 84 4.13 5.46 -17.30
N PHE A 85 5.18 6.05 -16.73
CA PHE A 85 6.49 6.11 -17.33
C PHE A 85 7.39 4.96 -16.86
N SER A 86 8.07 4.36 -17.81
CA SER A 86 9.19 3.46 -17.56
C SER A 86 10.51 4.19 -17.76
N HIS A 87 11.51 3.82 -16.96
CA HIS A 87 12.84 4.40 -17.07
C HIS A 87 13.43 4.10 -18.46
N PRO A 88 13.91 5.11 -19.21
CA PRO A 88 14.16 5.01 -20.65
C PRO A 88 15.24 3.98 -21.00
N THR A 89 16.16 3.67 -20.08
CA THR A 89 17.28 2.75 -20.34
C THR A 89 17.13 1.39 -19.69
N THR A 90 16.37 1.28 -18.61
CA THR A 90 16.25 0.02 -17.85
C THR A 90 14.89 -0.65 -18.05
N ALA A 91 13.94 0.04 -18.69
CA ALA A 91 12.55 -0.37 -18.84
C ALA A 91 11.84 -0.70 -17.51
N LYS A 92 12.45 -0.36 -16.36
CA LYS A 92 11.87 -0.55 -15.04
C LYS A 92 10.79 0.53 -14.79
N PRO A 93 9.73 0.20 -14.05
CA PRO A 93 8.71 1.18 -13.68
C PRO A 93 9.30 2.32 -12.84
N VAL A 94 8.83 3.54 -13.10
CA VAL A 94 9.13 4.70 -12.27
C VAL A 94 8.01 4.88 -11.24
N TYR A 95 8.40 5.12 -10.00
CA TYR A 95 7.48 5.33 -8.88
C TYR A 95 7.59 6.76 -8.38
N ASP A 96 6.44 7.33 -8.03
CA ASP A 96 6.28 8.61 -7.35
C ASP A 96 5.56 8.42 -6.01
N VAL A 97 5.39 9.51 -5.27
CA VAL A 97 4.71 9.56 -3.99
C VAL A 97 3.38 10.27 -4.15
N THR A 98 2.32 9.66 -3.64
CA THR A 98 1.00 10.30 -3.55
C THR A 98 0.52 10.36 -2.10
N ASP A 99 -0.17 11.44 -1.74
CA ASP A 99 -0.96 11.54 -0.51
C ASP A 99 -2.40 11.02 -0.68
N ASP A 100 -2.82 10.75 -1.92
CA ASP A 100 -4.11 10.20 -2.27
C ASP A 100 -4.03 8.67 -2.35
N PHE A 101 -4.52 8.01 -1.30
CA PHE A 101 -4.55 6.55 -1.20
C PHE A 101 -5.25 5.88 -2.40
N THR A 102 -6.28 6.51 -2.98
CA THR A 102 -7.05 5.92 -4.08
C THR A 102 -6.25 5.77 -5.37
N LYS A 103 -5.14 6.50 -5.48
CA LYS A 103 -4.18 6.41 -6.60
C LYS A 103 -2.96 5.58 -6.27
N ALA A 104 -2.80 5.16 -5.01
CA ALA A 104 -1.63 4.40 -4.61
C ALA A 104 -1.56 3.07 -5.36
N THR A 105 -0.35 2.60 -5.64
CA THR A 105 -0.16 1.28 -6.23
C THR A 105 -0.39 0.21 -5.18
N ARG A 106 -1.31 -0.67 -5.53
CA ARG A 106 -1.62 -1.90 -4.83
C ARG A 106 -0.63 -2.97 -5.29
N PHE A 107 0.10 -3.56 -4.35
CA PHE A 107 1.09 -4.60 -4.61
C PHE A 107 0.59 -5.94 -4.10
N SER A 108 0.70 -7.00 -4.90
CA SER A 108 0.47 -8.37 -4.41
C SER A 108 1.66 -8.85 -3.57
N MET A 109 1.44 -9.90 -2.77
CA MET A 109 2.55 -10.52 -2.03
C MET A 109 3.64 -11.05 -2.97
N GLU A 110 3.26 -11.60 -4.12
CA GLU A 110 4.20 -12.10 -5.14
C GLU A 110 5.08 -10.97 -5.68
N GLU A 111 4.48 -9.83 -6.04
CA GLU A 111 5.22 -8.65 -6.51
C GLU A 111 6.20 -8.11 -5.47
N LEU A 112 5.82 -8.15 -4.18
CA LEU A 112 6.68 -7.73 -3.09
C LEU A 112 7.83 -8.72 -2.86
N GLU A 113 7.58 -10.02 -2.92
CA GLU A 113 8.61 -11.05 -2.75
C GLU A 113 9.63 -11.05 -3.90
N ASP A 114 9.21 -10.68 -5.10
CA ASP A 114 10.08 -10.56 -6.28
C ASP A 114 11.01 -9.33 -6.25
N LEU A 115 10.76 -8.37 -5.35
CA LEU A 115 11.65 -7.22 -5.17
C LEU A 115 13.02 -7.69 -4.69
N ASN A 116 14.05 -7.36 -5.46
CA ASN A 116 15.44 -7.65 -5.12
C ASN A 116 16.19 -6.36 -4.73
N SER A 117 17.41 -6.51 -4.19
CA SER A 117 18.22 -5.37 -3.72
C SER A 117 18.54 -4.26 -4.74
N SER A 118 18.34 -4.52 -6.04
CA SER A 118 18.52 -3.53 -7.10
C SER A 118 17.24 -2.74 -7.42
N ASP A 119 16.11 -3.12 -6.83
CA ASP A 119 14.83 -2.45 -7.03
C ASP A 119 14.67 -1.28 -6.07
N THR A 120 14.14 -0.19 -6.59
CA THR A 120 13.94 1.07 -5.85
C THR A 120 13.03 0.91 -4.64
N LEU A 121 12.11 -0.05 -4.70
CA LEU A 121 11.16 -0.35 -3.62
C LEU A 121 11.69 -1.32 -2.58
N PHE A 122 12.81 -2.01 -2.83
CA PHE A 122 13.35 -3.02 -1.93
C PHE A 122 13.56 -2.53 -0.48
N PRO A 123 14.08 -1.32 -0.21
CA PRO A 123 14.22 -0.82 1.17
C PRO A 123 12.88 -0.70 1.92
N TYR A 124 11.79 -0.53 1.18
CA TYR A 124 10.44 -0.36 1.72
C TYR A 124 9.64 -1.66 1.78
N ASN A 125 10.21 -2.78 1.36
CA ASN A 125 9.63 -4.11 1.53
C ASN A 125 9.86 -4.65 2.95
N GLN A 126 9.49 -3.86 3.96
CA GLN A 126 9.59 -4.22 5.37
C GLN A 126 8.24 -4.02 6.02
N ALA A 127 7.92 -4.86 7.01
CA ALA A 127 6.62 -4.84 7.69
C ALA A 127 6.23 -3.47 8.29
N GLU A 128 7.20 -2.59 8.57
CA GLU A 128 6.91 -1.23 9.08
C GLU A 128 6.36 -0.25 8.03
N PHE A 129 6.63 -0.51 6.74
CA PHE A 129 6.15 0.32 5.62
C PHE A 129 4.94 -0.30 4.93
N LEU A 130 4.75 -1.63 5.04
CA LEU A 130 3.63 -2.32 4.43
C LEU A 130 2.34 -2.10 5.23
N VAL A 131 1.30 -1.67 4.54
CA VAL A 131 -0.05 -1.52 5.07
C VAL A 131 -0.97 -2.43 4.27
N SER A 132 -1.69 -3.34 4.94
CA SER A 132 -2.69 -4.17 4.26
C SER A 132 -3.76 -3.29 3.60
N GLU A 133 -4.31 -3.74 2.47
CA GLU A 133 -5.35 -3.00 1.77
C GLU A 133 -6.52 -2.66 2.71
N TYR A 134 -7.00 -3.64 3.48
CA TYR A 134 -8.09 -3.39 4.43
C TYR A 134 -7.74 -2.30 5.45
N SER A 135 -6.54 -2.33 6.03
CA SER A 135 -6.09 -1.31 6.98
C SER A 135 -6.00 0.07 6.35
N ALA A 136 -5.54 0.14 5.10
CA ALA A 136 -5.43 1.39 4.38
C ALA A 136 -6.81 1.97 4.03
N VAL A 137 -7.74 1.14 3.55
CA VAL A 137 -9.13 1.54 3.29
C VAL A 137 -9.83 1.98 4.57
N MET A 138 -9.69 1.25 5.67
CA MET A 138 -10.28 1.61 6.96
C MET A 138 -9.81 2.98 7.47
N LYS A 139 -8.57 3.37 7.15
CA LYS A 139 -7.97 4.60 7.65
C LYS A 139 -8.11 5.79 6.70
N TYR A 140 -8.08 5.55 5.40
CA TYR A 140 -7.95 6.60 4.37
C TYR A 140 -9.03 6.56 3.29
N GLY A 141 -9.85 5.51 3.22
CA GLY A 141 -10.89 5.33 2.20
C GLY A 141 -12.31 5.16 2.77
N ASP A 142 -13.24 4.78 1.89
CA ASP A 142 -14.60 4.39 2.28
C ASP A 142 -14.73 2.86 2.28
N ILE A 143 -14.79 2.28 3.49
CA ILE A 143 -14.92 0.83 3.66
C ILE A 143 -16.24 0.27 3.12
N THR A 144 -17.31 1.07 3.13
CA THR A 144 -18.63 0.65 2.67
C THR A 144 -18.63 0.52 1.15
N GLU A 145 -18.03 1.50 0.47
CA GLU A 145 -17.87 1.48 -0.98
C GLU A 145 -16.93 0.35 -1.39
N TRP A 146 -15.78 0.24 -0.74
CA TRP A 146 -14.83 -0.84 -1.01
C TRP A 146 -15.49 -2.22 -0.84
N LEU A 147 -16.14 -2.53 0.29
CA LEU A 147 -16.79 -3.83 0.46
C LEU A 147 -17.89 -4.14 -0.58
N LYS A 148 -18.46 -3.11 -1.24
CA LYS A 148 -19.50 -3.28 -2.26
C LYS A 148 -18.97 -3.44 -3.68
N GLN A 149 -17.75 -2.98 -3.96
CA GLN A 149 -17.08 -3.19 -5.24
C GLN A 149 -16.99 -4.67 -5.58
N THR A 150 -17.12 -4.99 -6.87
CA THR A 150 -16.93 -6.36 -7.37
C THR A 150 -15.43 -6.62 -7.53
N ASP A 151 -14.96 -7.85 -7.37
CA ASP A 151 -13.51 -8.15 -7.46
C ASP A 151 -12.86 -7.67 -8.77
N GLU A 152 -13.60 -7.63 -9.88
CA GLU A 152 -13.18 -7.04 -11.17
C GLU A 152 -12.94 -5.53 -11.09
N GLU A 153 -13.81 -4.79 -10.41
CA GLU A 153 -13.70 -3.33 -10.23
C GLU A 153 -12.51 -2.97 -9.32
N VAL A 154 -12.13 -3.85 -8.41
CA VAL A 154 -10.97 -3.67 -7.51
C VAL A 154 -9.66 -3.97 -8.25
N ALA A 155 -9.69 -4.83 -9.27
CA ALA A 155 -8.54 -5.12 -10.12
C ALA A 155 -8.26 -3.98 -11.11
N GLU A 156 -9.29 -3.31 -11.64
CA GLU A 156 -9.16 -2.20 -12.61
C GLU A 156 -8.60 -0.89 -12.02
N VAL A 157 -8.62 -0.70 -10.70
CA VAL A 157 -8.01 0.48 -10.05
C VAL A 157 -6.47 0.40 -10.06
N SER A 158 -5.90 -0.76 -10.41
CA SER A 158 -4.48 -0.87 -10.77
C SER A 158 -4.26 -0.36 -12.19
N PRO A 159 -3.19 0.41 -12.49
CA PRO A 159 -2.93 0.85 -13.85
C PRO A 159 -2.80 -0.37 -14.77
N GLU A 160 -3.82 -0.59 -15.59
CA GLU A 160 -3.87 -1.61 -16.62
C GLU A 160 -2.68 -1.38 -17.56
N VAL A 161 -1.68 -2.26 -17.49
CA VAL A 161 -0.54 -2.22 -18.40
C VAL A 161 -1.07 -2.65 -19.75
N THR A 162 -1.52 -1.69 -20.55
CA THR A 162 -1.87 -1.93 -21.94
C THR A 162 -0.58 -2.31 -22.67
N GLU A 163 -0.47 -3.58 -23.06
CA GLU A 163 0.59 -4.04 -23.95
C GLU A 163 0.45 -3.26 -25.27
N VAL A 164 1.31 -2.26 -25.46
CA VAL A 164 1.37 -1.54 -26.74
C VAL A 164 1.97 -2.50 -27.76
N GLU A 165 1.11 -3.05 -28.61
CA GLU A 165 1.46 -3.75 -29.83
C GLU A 165 2.29 -2.80 -30.72
N ILE A 166 3.60 -3.05 -30.80
CA ILE A 166 4.52 -2.26 -31.62
C ILE A 166 4.25 -2.59 -33.10
N VAL A 167 3.34 -1.83 -33.71
CA VAL A 167 3.12 -1.86 -35.16
C VAL A 167 4.26 -1.13 -35.87
N GLY A 168 5.13 -1.91 -36.51
CA GLY A 168 5.75 -1.56 -37.79
C GLY A 168 6.98 -0.63 -37.76
N PHE A 169 8.16 -1.23 -37.91
CA PHE A 169 9.29 -0.56 -38.57
C PHE A 169 9.76 -1.44 -39.73
N PRO A 170 9.69 -0.98 -41.01
CA PRO A 170 10.46 -1.60 -42.05
C PRO A 170 11.92 -1.15 -41.95
N GLN A 171 12.77 -2.17 -41.90
CA GLN A 171 14.22 -2.16 -42.04
C GLN A 171 14.70 -1.32 -43.24
N ALA A 172 15.65 -0.42 -42.99
CA ALA A 172 16.58 0.09 -44.01
C ALA A 172 17.96 0.30 -43.36
N GLU A 173 18.96 -0.28 -44.00
CA GLU A 173 20.39 -0.37 -43.64
C GLU A 173 21.15 0.98 -43.75
N PRO A 174 22.41 1.04 -43.25
CA PRO A 174 23.11 2.27 -42.87
C PRO A 174 23.98 2.85 -44.00
N GLU A 175 24.23 4.16 -43.96
CA GLU A 175 25.35 4.77 -44.70
C GLU A 175 26.30 5.50 -43.73
N GLU A 176 27.54 5.01 -43.67
CA GLU A 176 28.72 5.72 -43.19
C GLU A 176 29.10 6.85 -44.16
N THR A 177 29.54 7.99 -43.62
CA THR A 177 30.73 8.79 -44.05
C THR A 177 30.69 10.15 -43.33
N VAL A 178 31.74 10.85 -42.89
CA VAL A 178 33.18 10.67 -42.59
C VAL A 178 33.63 12.06 -42.07
N GLU A 179 34.56 12.08 -41.11
CA GLU A 179 35.50 13.18 -40.72
C GLU A 179 34.96 14.54 -40.20
N GLU A 180 35.71 15.36 -39.46
CA GLU A 180 36.74 15.29 -38.41
C GLU A 180 37.10 16.78 -38.10
N VAL A 181 37.58 17.05 -36.88
CA VAL A 181 38.43 18.18 -36.43
C VAL A 181 37.83 19.60 -36.26
N ALA A 182 37.85 20.09 -35.00
CA ALA A 182 38.76 21.18 -34.53
C ALA A 182 38.20 21.83 -33.23
N GLU A 183 38.86 21.61 -32.09
CA GLU A 183 39.60 22.62 -31.28
C GLU A 183 38.69 23.69 -30.60
N THR A 184 38.41 23.73 -29.28
CA THR A 184 39.20 23.76 -28.02
C THR A 184 39.02 25.12 -27.32
N LEU A 185 39.16 25.11 -25.98
CA LEU A 185 39.44 26.22 -25.03
C LEU A 185 38.25 27.11 -24.63
N ASP A 186 38.06 27.57 -23.38
CA ASP A 186 38.58 27.24 -22.04
C ASP A 186 37.81 28.15 -21.02
N THR A 187 37.76 27.74 -19.74
CA THR A 187 37.64 28.54 -18.48
C THR A 187 36.47 29.55 -18.30
N ASP A 188 35.73 29.59 -17.17
CA ASP A 188 36.18 30.06 -15.86
C ASP A 188 35.25 29.69 -14.68
N GLN A 189 35.87 29.55 -13.49
CA GLN A 189 35.29 29.37 -12.16
C GLN A 189 34.79 30.69 -11.55
N GLU A 190 33.76 30.66 -10.69
CA GLU A 190 33.76 31.47 -9.45
C GLU A 190 32.79 30.93 -8.37
N ASN A 191 33.13 31.18 -7.11
CA ASN A 191 32.66 30.49 -5.90
C ASN A 191 32.15 31.51 -4.85
N VAL A 192 30.88 31.39 -4.39
CA VAL A 192 30.34 31.59 -2.99
C VAL A 192 30.35 33.03 -2.37
N PRO A 193 29.57 33.46 -1.31
CA PRO A 193 28.68 32.77 -0.33
C PRO A 193 27.30 33.38 0.07
N GLU A 194 26.46 32.52 0.69
CA GLU A 194 25.71 32.60 1.98
C GLU A 194 24.97 33.88 2.47
N LYS A 195 23.68 33.72 2.86
CA LYS A 195 23.03 34.52 3.91
C LYS A 195 21.94 33.76 4.65
N GLN A 196 22.16 33.61 5.96
CA GLN A 196 21.24 33.11 6.99
C GLN A 196 20.13 34.13 7.30
N LEU A 197 18.97 33.65 7.75
CA LEU A 197 18.09 34.41 8.65
C LEU A 197 17.43 33.44 9.64
N GLU A 198 17.84 33.58 10.91
CA GLU A 198 17.24 32.97 12.10
C GLU A 198 15.92 33.65 12.44
N GLU A 199 14.95 32.90 12.98
CA GLU A 199 14.13 33.36 14.12
C GLU A 199 13.55 32.16 14.91
N LYS A 200 13.78 32.19 16.23
CA LYS A 200 13.30 31.32 17.33
C LYS A 200 12.25 32.14 18.14
N PRO A 201 11.65 31.64 19.25
CA PRO A 201 11.22 30.29 19.65
C PRO A 201 9.78 30.27 20.27
N THR A 202 9.11 29.11 20.37
CA THR A 202 8.05 28.92 21.41
C THR A 202 7.94 27.48 21.89
N ASN A 203 8.65 27.22 22.99
CA ASN A 203 8.31 26.42 24.17
C ASN A 203 7.07 25.50 24.09
N VAL A 204 7.28 24.17 24.02
CA VAL A 204 6.43 23.20 24.73
C VAL A 204 7.32 22.11 25.34
N LYS A 205 7.29 22.02 26.66
CA LYS A 205 7.99 21.03 27.49
C LYS A 205 7.24 19.70 27.48
N HIS A 206 7.84 18.64 26.95
CA HIS A 206 7.57 17.25 27.35
C HIS A 206 8.94 16.55 27.28
N GLY A 207 9.60 16.10 28.35
CA GLY A 207 9.14 15.34 29.49
C GLY A 207 9.99 14.07 29.51
N LYS A 208 11.25 14.14 29.98
CA LYS A 208 12.09 12.95 30.18
C LYS A 208 11.46 12.11 31.29
N ALA A 209 10.98 10.92 30.98
CA ALA A 209 10.58 9.94 31.98
C ALA A 209 11.58 8.78 31.98
N GLN A 210 12.43 8.78 33.01
CA GLN A 210 13.22 7.64 33.44
C GLN A 210 12.47 7.05 34.64
N ILE A 211 11.96 5.82 34.53
CA ILE A 211 11.35 5.14 35.68
C ILE A 211 11.95 3.73 35.76
N SER A 212 12.82 3.56 36.74
CA SER A 212 13.17 2.26 37.32
C SER A 212 12.69 2.29 38.76
N LEU A 213 11.99 1.24 39.20
CA LEU A 213 12.01 0.80 40.60
C LEU A 213 11.46 -0.62 40.71
N LYS A 214 12.39 -1.57 40.90
CA LYS A 214 12.16 -2.82 41.61
C LYS A 214 12.23 -2.52 43.11
N ILE A 215 11.25 -2.96 43.88
CA ILE A 215 11.46 -3.32 45.28
C ILE A 215 10.70 -4.63 45.52
N LYS A 216 11.39 -5.56 46.16
CA LYS A 216 10.97 -6.92 46.53
C LYS A 216 10.67 -6.94 48.02
#